data_AF-A0A1B3MS77-F1
#
_entry.id   AF-A0A1B3MS77-F1
#
_cell.length_a   1.000
_cell.length_b   1.000
_cell.length_c   1.000
_cell.angle_alpha   90.00
_cell.angle_beta   90.00
_cell.angle_gamma   90.00
#
_symmetry.space_group_name_H-M   'P 1'
#
loop_
_entity.id
_entity.type
_entity.pdbx_description
1 polymer ?
#
loop_
_entity_poly.entity_id
_entity_poly.type
_entity_poly.pdbx_seq_one_letter_code
_entity_poly.pdbx_strand_id
1 'polypeptide(L)'
;MSGFNLAAAIDRSKEAGQKALYFGPWGQPGHYLHDQSGQSLWEKEAKALQLPWGFGLMDGGLLKNGKRPDNPDGRVWWTCGGLTFWYAFYWWDRSVDKRGASNSGFYVRGFGWPETEEAFAYACAAFPSVIARQKHRLILQDPSSKKDINHEDWAERESSEGQNHTPEQCVNSRNL
;
A
#
# COMPACT_ATOMS: atom_id res chain seq x y z
N MET A 1 8.06 21.39 -24.98
CA MET A 1 7.68 20.37 -23.97
C MET A 1 6.17 20.45 -23.81
N SER A 2 5.41 19.49 -24.37
CA SER A 2 3.96 19.46 -24.13
C SER A 2 3.73 19.11 -22.67
N GLY A 3 3.06 19.99 -21.92
CA GLY A 3 2.71 19.74 -20.53
C GLY A 3 1.88 18.44 -20.40
N PHE A 4 2.06 17.75 -19.28
CA PHE A 4 1.21 16.63 -18.92
C PHE A 4 -0.25 17.12 -18.84
N ASN A 5 -1.12 16.56 -19.68
CA ASN A 5 -2.55 16.86 -19.66
C ASN A 5 -3.27 15.80 -18.83
N LEU A 6 -3.53 16.12 -17.56
CA LEU A 6 -4.20 15.24 -16.60
C LEU A 6 -5.59 14.83 -17.08
N ALA A 7 -6.39 15.76 -17.62
CA ALA A 7 -7.74 15.46 -18.10
C ALA A 7 -7.71 14.42 -19.22
N ALA A 8 -6.83 14.61 -20.22
CA ALA A 8 -6.68 13.64 -21.30
C ALA A 8 -6.19 12.26 -20.82
N ALA A 9 -5.35 12.20 -19.80
CA ALA A 9 -4.92 10.93 -19.22
C ALA A 9 -6.06 10.22 -18.47
N ILE A 10 -6.92 10.97 -17.77
CA ILE A 10 -8.12 10.46 -17.11
C ILE A 10 -9.13 9.95 -18.14
N ASP A 11 -9.39 10.70 -19.21
CA ASP A 11 -10.33 10.30 -20.26
C ASP A 11 -9.91 8.98 -20.90
N ARG A 12 -8.64 8.86 -21.30
CA ARG A 12 -8.08 7.59 -21.82
C ARG A 12 -8.19 6.44 -20.82
N SER A 13 -8.00 6.73 -19.53
CA SER A 13 -8.12 5.74 -18.46
C SER A 13 -9.54 5.20 -18.36
N LYS A 14 -10.54 6.09 -18.40
CA LYS A 14 -11.97 5.76 -18.38
C LYS A 14 -12.39 5.02 -19.65
N GLU A 15 -11.97 5.48 -20.83
CA GLU A 15 -12.24 4.82 -22.12
C GLU A 15 -11.71 3.39 -22.16
N ALA A 16 -10.51 3.15 -21.63
CA ALA A 16 -9.91 1.83 -21.60
C ALA A 16 -10.52 0.90 -20.52
N GLY A 17 -11.43 1.39 -19.68
CA GLY A 17 -12.17 0.65 -18.66
C GLY A 17 -11.45 0.40 -17.33
N GLN A 18 -12.18 -0.06 -16.32
CA GLN A 18 -11.60 -0.37 -15.01
C GLN A 18 -10.68 -1.60 -15.08
N LYS A 19 -9.52 -1.51 -14.42
CA LYS A 19 -8.57 -2.62 -14.30
C LYS A 19 -7.82 -2.49 -12.99
N ALA A 20 -7.63 -3.61 -12.30
CA ALA A 20 -6.75 -3.72 -11.15
C ALA A 20 -5.71 -4.82 -11.39
N LEU A 21 -4.48 -4.54 -11.01
CA LEU A 21 -3.36 -5.48 -10.99
C LEU A 21 -2.80 -5.52 -9.57
N TYR A 22 -2.19 -6.65 -9.22
CA TYR A 22 -1.56 -6.85 -7.93
C TYR A 22 -0.09 -7.17 -8.11
N PHE A 23 0.80 -6.37 -7.55
CA PHE A 23 2.20 -6.72 -7.41
C PHE A 23 2.44 -7.29 -6.02
N GLY A 24 3.03 -8.48 -5.95
CA GLY A 24 3.46 -9.07 -4.69
C GLY A 24 3.39 -10.59 -4.69
N PRO A 25 3.51 -11.23 -3.53
CA PRO A 25 3.44 -12.68 -3.42
C PRO A 25 2.01 -13.20 -3.69
N TRP A 26 1.78 -14.05 -4.68
CA TRP A 26 0.43 -14.59 -4.95
C TRP A 26 0.05 -15.81 -4.09
N GLY A 27 1.03 -16.49 -3.51
CA GLY A 27 0.83 -17.72 -2.72
C GLY A 27 2.13 -18.44 -2.36
N GLN A 28 3.23 -18.05 -3.00
CA GLN A 28 4.59 -18.47 -2.70
C GLN A 28 5.50 -17.23 -2.60
N PRO A 29 6.69 -17.35 -1.97
CA PRO A 29 7.66 -16.26 -1.92
C PRO A 29 8.05 -15.75 -3.32
N GLY A 30 8.30 -14.44 -3.43
CA GLY A 30 8.62 -13.74 -4.68
C GLY A 30 7.57 -12.70 -5.07
N HIS A 31 8.02 -11.64 -5.75
CA HIS A 31 7.17 -10.54 -6.19
C HIS A 31 6.99 -10.58 -7.70
N TYR A 32 5.74 -10.66 -8.14
CA TYR A 32 5.38 -10.57 -9.55
C TYR A 32 4.15 -9.68 -9.69
N LEU A 33 3.94 -9.17 -10.90
CA LEU A 33 2.71 -8.45 -11.23
C LEU A 33 1.68 -9.48 -11.71
N HIS A 34 0.50 -9.47 -11.12
CA HIS A 34 -0.59 -10.40 -11.39
C HIS A 34 -1.82 -9.65 -11.88
N ASP A 35 -2.56 -10.28 -12.79
CA ASP A 35 -3.94 -9.87 -13.07
C ASP A 35 -4.93 -10.47 -12.04
N GLN A 36 -6.22 -10.21 -12.20
CA GLN A 36 -7.27 -10.68 -11.29
C GLN A 36 -7.46 -12.21 -11.31
N SER A 37 -6.97 -12.91 -12.34
CA SER A 37 -6.96 -14.37 -12.39
C SER A 37 -5.77 -14.97 -11.62
N GLY A 38 -4.81 -14.13 -11.22
CA GLY A 38 -3.55 -14.55 -10.61
C GLY A 38 -2.44 -14.87 -11.61
N GLN A 39 -2.71 -14.73 -12.91
CA GLN A 39 -1.71 -14.92 -13.94
C GLN A 39 -0.65 -13.82 -13.84
N SER A 40 0.62 -14.22 -13.80
CA SER A 40 1.73 -13.27 -13.82
C SER A 40 1.84 -12.58 -15.18
N LEU A 41 1.96 -11.26 -15.16
CA LEU A 41 2.26 -10.40 -16.29
C LEU A 41 3.75 -10.10 -16.32
N TRP A 42 4.40 -10.35 -17.46
CA TRP A 42 5.80 -10.04 -17.67
C TRP A 42 5.96 -8.62 -18.21
N GLU A 43 7.22 -8.21 -18.41
CA GLU A 43 7.56 -6.83 -18.79
C GLU A 43 6.89 -6.37 -20.08
N LYS A 44 6.76 -7.26 -21.07
CA LYS A 44 6.13 -6.94 -22.35
C LYS A 44 4.64 -6.63 -22.17
N GLU A 45 3.94 -7.42 -21.38
CA GLU A 45 2.51 -7.26 -21.06
C GLU A 45 2.29 -6.01 -20.21
N ALA A 46 3.11 -5.81 -19.17
CA ALA A 46 3.06 -4.61 -18.33
C ALA A 46 3.28 -3.32 -19.15
N LYS A 47 4.23 -3.36 -20.10
CA LYS A 47 4.49 -2.25 -21.03
C LYS A 47 3.34 -2.00 -22.00
N ALA A 48 2.70 -3.05 -22.49
CA ALA A 48 1.51 -2.93 -23.34
C ALA A 48 0.34 -2.25 -22.60
N LEU A 49 0.27 -2.40 -21.27
CA LEU A 49 -0.70 -1.71 -20.41
C LEU A 49 -0.32 -0.25 -20.10
N GLN A 50 0.84 0.22 -20.59
CA GLN A 50 1.35 1.57 -20.36
C GLN A 50 1.44 1.93 -18.87
N LEU A 51 1.86 0.97 -18.04
CA LEU A 51 2.07 1.22 -16.61
C LEU A 51 3.17 2.28 -16.41
N PRO A 52 2.94 3.28 -15.54
CA PRO A 52 3.92 4.34 -15.26
C PRO A 52 5.17 3.85 -14.51
N TRP A 53 5.05 2.73 -13.80
CA TRP A 53 6.09 2.22 -12.91
C TRP A 53 6.70 0.94 -13.50
N GLY A 54 8.03 0.90 -13.60
CA GLY A 54 8.75 -0.34 -13.93
C GLY A 54 8.85 -1.27 -12.72
N PHE A 55 9.16 -2.56 -12.96
CA PHE A 55 9.24 -3.59 -11.91
C PHE A 55 10.18 -3.20 -10.75
N GLY A 56 11.34 -2.61 -11.02
CA GLY A 56 12.24 -2.17 -9.95
C GLY A 56 11.70 -1.00 -9.10
N LEU A 57 10.76 -0.21 -9.63
CA LEU A 57 10.09 0.84 -8.85
C LEU A 57 8.97 0.25 -8.01
N MET A 58 8.23 -0.72 -8.55
CA MET A 58 7.24 -1.51 -7.82
C MET A 58 7.90 -2.31 -6.68
N ASP A 59 9.07 -2.90 -6.96
CA ASP A 59 9.86 -3.69 -6.02
C ASP A 59 10.70 -2.81 -5.07
N GLY A 60 10.00 -2.14 -4.16
CA GLY A 60 10.60 -1.37 -3.06
C GLY A 60 10.94 0.08 -3.38
N GLY A 61 11.04 0.47 -4.66
CA GLY A 61 11.32 1.85 -5.05
C GLY A 61 10.29 2.87 -4.54
N LEU A 62 9.01 2.48 -4.47
CA LEU A 62 7.91 3.29 -3.93
C LEU A 62 7.87 3.35 -2.39
N LEU A 63 8.48 2.36 -1.71
CA LEU A 63 8.43 2.17 -0.26
C LEU A 63 9.70 2.59 0.49
N LYS A 64 10.61 3.32 -0.18
CA LYS A 64 11.88 3.76 0.43
C LYS A 64 11.64 4.53 1.74
N ASN A 65 11.80 3.83 2.86
CA ASN A 65 11.51 4.32 4.21
C ASN A 65 12.78 4.81 4.95
N GLY A 66 13.83 5.16 4.21
CA GLY A 66 15.13 5.53 4.77
C GLY A 66 15.77 4.39 5.58
N LYS A 67 16.17 4.67 6.83
CA LYS A 67 16.77 3.69 7.77
C LYS A 67 15.74 2.98 8.66
N ARG A 68 14.43 3.14 8.40
CA ARG A 68 13.38 2.53 9.24
C ARG A 68 13.16 1.07 8.85
N PRO A 69 12.84 0.18 9.80
CA PRO A 69 12.54 -1.21 9.49
C PRO A 69 11.35 -1.37 8.54
N ASP A 70 11.46 -2.32 7.61
CA ASP A 70 10.40 -2.71 6.67
C ASP A 70 9.33 -3.55 7.37
N ASN A 71 8.53 -2.92 8.24
CA ASN A 71 7.52 -3.61 9.04
C ASN A 71 6.11 -3.44 8.43
N PRO A 72 5.40 -4.55 8.14
CA PRO A 72 3.98 -4.49 7.79
C PRO A 72 3.16 -3.95 8.97
N ASP A 73 2.50 -2.82 8.78
CA ASP A 73 1.64 -2.18 9.79
C ASP A 73 0.23 -1.84 9.26
N GLY A 74 -0.05 -2.22 8.01
CA GLY A 74 -1.32 -1.98 7.35
C GLY A 74 -1.44 -0.61 6.69
N ARG A 75 -0.46 0.29 6.83
CA ARG A 75 -0.51 1.59 6.15
C ARG A 75 -0.30 1.42 4.65
N VAL A 76 -1.28 1.88 3.88
CA VAL A 76 -1.24 1.90 2.42
C VAL A 76 -0.94 3.31 1.94
N TRP A 77 0.24 3.47 1.37
CA TRP A 77 0.65 4.70 0.69
C TRP A 77 0.21 4.65 -0.76
N TRP A 78 0.13 5.81 -1.41
CA TRP A 78 -0.29 5.83 -2.80
C TRP A 78 0.30 7.00 -3.59
N THR A 79 0.27 6.83 -4.92
CA THR A 79 0.65 7.83 -5.91
C THR A 79 -0.16 7.60 -7.20
N CYS A 80 -0.04 8.49 -8.17
CA CYS A 80 -0.73 8.36 -9.45
C CYS A 80 0.13 8.89 -10.61
N GLY A 81 -0.16 8.45 -11.84
CA GLY A 81 0.54 8.95 -13.03
C GLY A 81 0.18 8.20 -14.30
N GLY A 82 0.91 8.50 -15.38
CA GLY A 82 0.78 7.83 -16.68
C GLY A 82 0.03 8.62 -17.75
N LEU A 83 0.32 8.32 -19.02
CA LEU A 83 -0.42 8.85 -20.18
C LEU A 83 -1.83 8.29 -20.30
N THR A 84 -2.03 7.10 -19.72
CA THR A 84 -3.31 6.58 -19.26
C THR A 84 -3.26 6.67 -17.74
N PHE A 85 -4.19 7.36 -17.10
CA PHE A 85 -4.13 7.63 -15.68
C PHE A 85 -4.26 6.36 -14.82
N TRP A 86 -3.29 6.12 -13.93
CA TRP A 86 -3.28 5.02 -12.96
C TRP A 86 -3.09 5.54 -11.54
N TYR A 87 -3.71 4.85 -10.58
CA TYR A 87 -3.33 4.86 -9.16
C TYR A 87 -2.40 3.68 -8.86
N ALA A 88 -1.43 3.91 -7.96
CA ALA A 88 -0.63 2.87 -7.34
C ALA A 88 -0.81 2.97 -5.82
N PHE A 89 -1.23 1.88 -5.19
CA PHE A 89 -1.38 1.71 -3.75
C PHE A 89 -0.35 0.70 -3.29
N TYR A 90 0.43 0.98 -2.25
CA TYR A 90 1.56 0.13 -1.90
C TYR A 90 1.84 0.12 -0.39
N TRP A 91 2.27 -1.03 0.11
CA TRP A 91 2.51 -1.28 1.54
C TRP A 91 3.56 -2.38 1.74
N TRP A 92 4.13 -2.44 2.95
CA TRP A 92 4.98 -3.56 3.35
C TRP A 92 4.11 -4.80 3.57
N ASP A 93 4.44 -5.92 2.93
CA ASP A 93 3.67 -7.15 2.96
C ASP A 93 4.56 -8.34 3.31
N ARG A 94 4.34 -8.94 4.48
CA ARG A 94 4.94 -10.22 4.88
C ARG A 94 3.88 -11.29 5.15
N SER A 95 2.72 -11.21 4.52
CA SER A 95 1.63 -12.19 4.65
C SER A 95 2.06 -13.56 4.15
N VAL A 96 2.76 -13.63 3.02
CA VAL A 96 3.28 -14.86 2.40
C VAL A 96 4.80 -14.93 2.52
N ASP A 97 5.52 -13.95 1.97
CA ASP A 97 6.97 -13.90 1.99
C ASP A 97 7.47 -13.24 3.28
N LYS A 98 8.15 -14.02 4.15
CA LYS A 98 8.59 -13.55 5.46
C LYS A 98 9.93 -12.80 5.43
N ARG A 99 10.57 -12.69 4.27
CA ARG A 99 11.86 -12.00 4.11
C ARG A 99 11.73 -10.49 4.36
N GLY A 100 12.86 -9.85 4.67
CA GLY A 100 12.95 -8.39 4.68
C GLY A 100 12.69 -7.80 3.30
N ALA A 101 12.29 -6.52 3.24
CA ALA A 101 11.94 -5.79 2.02
C ALA A 101 10.77 -6.37 1.19
N SER A 102 10.00 -7.33 1.71
CA SER A 102 8.81 -7.82 1.02
C SER A 102 7.69 -6.78 1.04
N ASN A 103 7.21 -6.40 -0.14
CA ASN A 103 6.15 -5.43 -0.33
C ASN A 103 5.02 -5.94 -1.22
N SER A 104 3.95 -5.17 -1.29
CA SER A 104 2.88 -5.38 -2.24
C SER A 104 2.29 -4.06 -2.70
N GLY A 105 1.60 -4.11 -3.83
CA GLY A 105 0.82 -2.98 -4.29
C GLY A 105 -0.29 -3.33 -5.25
N PHE A 106 -1.30 -2.47 -5.28
CA PHE A 106 -2.34 -2.48 -6.30
C PHE A 106 -2.09 -1.39 -7.32
N TYR A 107 -2.30 -1.70 -8.60
CA TYR A 107 -2.20 -0.75 -9.71
C TYR A 107 -3.54 -0.71 -10.41
N VAL A 108 -4.20 0.44 -10.38
CA VAL A 108 -5.60 0.57 -10.75
C VAL A 108 -5.78 1.69 -11.76
N ARG A 109 -6.62 1.47 -12.78
CA ARG A 109 -7.07 2.49 -13.73
C ARG A 109 -8.57 2.41 -13.97
N GLY A 110 -9.10 3.39 -14.72
CA GLY A 110 -10.52 3.56 -14.99
C GLY A 110 -11.23 4.52 -14.03
N PHE A 111 -10.47 5.33 -13.28
CA PHE A 111 -10.95 6.27 -12.28
C PHE A 111 -10.49 7.69 -12.59
N GLY A 112 -11.25 8.68 -12.14
CA GLY A 112 -10.94 10.10 -12.22
C GLY A 112 -10.00 10.61 -11.12
N TRP A 113 -9.89 11.93 -11.04
CA TRP A 113 -9.18 12.64 -9.96
C TRP A 113 -10.08 13.73 -9.35
N PRO A 114 -10.25 13.79 -8.02
CA PRO A 114 -9.85 12.79 -7.03
C PRO A 114 -10.88 11.64 -6.93
N GLU A 115 -10.44 10.38 -7.03
CA GLU A 115 -11.27 9.17 -6.81
C GLU A 115 -10.43 8.07 -6.14
N THR A 116 -9.53 8.46 -5.23
CA THR A 116 -8.53 7.58 -4.63
C THR A 116 -9.17 6.49 -3.76
N GLU A 117 -10.17 6.83 -2.95
CA GLU A 117 -10.84 5.89 -2.05
C GLU A 117 -11.63 4.84 -2.83
N GLU A 118 -12.34 5.25 -3.87
CA GLU A 118 -13.10 4.39 -4.76
C GLU A 118 -12.16 3.45 -5.54
N ALA A 119 -11.05 3.97 -6.06
CA ALA A 119 -10.04 3.16 -6.75
C ALA A 119 -9.39 2.13 -5.80
N PHE A 120 -9.13 2.50 -4.54
CA PHE A 120 -8.60 1.59 -3.54
C PHE A 120 -9.63 0.51 -3.15
N ALA A 121 -10.88 0.89 -2.92
CA ALA A 121 -11.97 -0.04 -2.63
C ALA A 121 -12.17 -1.06 -3.76
N TYR A 122 -12.12 -0.60 -5.02
CA TYR A 122 -12.16 -1.47 -6.19
C TYR A 122 -10.98 -2.45 -6.21
N ALA A 123 -9.77 -2.01 -5.88
CA ALA A 123 -8.60 -2.88 -5.78
C ALA A 123 -8.78 -3.99 -4.74
N CYS A 124 -9.27 -3.62 -3.55
CA CYS A 124 -9.53 -4.56 -2.47
C CYS A 124 -10.58 -5.60 -2.88
N ALA A 125 -11.65 -5.18 -3.56
CA ALA A 125 -12.69 -6.07 -4.07
C ALA A 125 -12.18 -6.99 -5.19
N ALA A 126 -11.24 -6.54 -6.02
CA ALA A 126 -10.63 -7.33 -7.08
C ALA A 126 -9.70 -8.43 -6.56
N PHE A 127 -9.16 -8.30 -5.35
CA PHE A 127 -8.18 -9.22 -4.78
C PHE A 127 -8.53 -9.66 -3.34
N PRO A 128 -9.70 -10.29 -3.12
CA PRO A 128 -10.18 -10.60 -1.78
C PRO A 128 -9.24 -11.54 -1.00
N SER A 129 -8.56 -12.47 -1.68
CA SER A 129 -7.58 -13.38 -1.06
C SER A 129 -6.33 -12.65 -0.57
N VAL A 130 -5.90 -11.60 -1.27
CA VAL A 130 -4.77 -10.73 -0.87
C VAL A 130 -5.15 -9.94 0.37
N ILE A 131 -6.38 -9.41 0.42
CA ILE A 131 -6.88 -8.66 1.58
C ILE A 131 -7.04 -9.57 2.80
N ALA A 132 -7.67 -10.74 2.62
CA ALA A 132 -7.99 -11.66 3.72
C ALA A 132 -6.74 -12.20 4.44
N ARG A 133 -5.59 -12.28 3.75
CA ARG A 133 -4.34 -12.79 4.35
C ARG A 133 -3.49 -11.72 5.04
N GLN A 134 -3.85 -10.44 4.97
CA GLN A 134 -3.08 -9.39 5.64
C GLN A 134 -3.22 -9.53 7.16
N LYS A 135 -2.10 -9.51 7.88
CA LYS A 135 -2.12 -9.54 9.36
C LYS A 135 -2.70 -8.24 9.94
N HIS A 136 -2.44 -7.13 9.27
CA HIS A 136 -2.94 -5.80 9.64
C HIS A 136 -3.98 -5.37 8.61
N ARG A 137 -5.08 -4.75 9.07
CA ARG A 137 -6.04 -4.14 8.16
C ARG A 137 -5.34 -3.09 7.32
N LEU A 138 -5.58 -3.11 6.01
CA LEU A 138 -5.07 -2.10 5.11
C LEU A 138 -5.84 -0.78 5.29
N ILE A 139 -5.12 0.29 5.56
CA ILE A 139 -5.64 1.63 5.83
C ILE A 139 -4.95 2.60 4.88
N LEU A 140 -5.74 3.18 3.97
CA LEU A 140 -5.27 4.19 3.03
C LEU A 140 -4.81 5.44 3.78
N GLN A 141 -3.59 5.90 3.49
CA GLN A 141 -3.00 7.08 4.10
C GLN A 141 -3.31 8.33 3.29
N ASP A 142 -3.47 9.45 3.97
CA ASP A 142 -3.47 10.77 3.34
C ASP A 142 -2.04 11.09 2.85
N PRO A 143 -1.82 11.39 1.56
CA PRO A 143 -0.48 11.70 1.07
C PRO A 143 0.13 12.96 1.71
N SER A 144 -0.69 13.85 2.29
CA SER A 144 -0.26 15.04 3.03
C SER A 144 0.22 14.72 4.46
N SER A 145 -0.10 13.54 5.01
CA SER A 145 0.32 13.11 6.35
C SER A 145 1.78 12.64 6.43
N LYS A 146 2.57 12.76 5.33
CA LYS A 146 4.02 12.50 5.37
C LYS A 146 4.80 13.35 6.39
N LYS A 147 4.17 14.36 7.00
CA LYS A 147 4.71 15.09 8.16
C LYS A 147 4.81 14.23 9.44
N ASP A 148 4.13 13.09 9.52
CA ASP A 148 4.19 12.15 10.66
C ASP A 148 5.40 11.20 10.58
N ILE A 149 6.34 11.48 9.67
CA ILE A 149 7.69 10.90 9.67
C ILE A 149 8.65 11.81 10.45
N ASN A 150 8.15 12.55 11.46
CA ASN A 150 8.98 13.24 12.45
C ASN A 150 9.27 12.32 13.65
N HIS A 151 10.49 11.79 13.61
CA HIS A 151 11.43 11.32 14.63
C HIS A 151 11.13 10.99 16.12
N GLU A 152 9.93 11.12 16.72
CA GLU A 152 9.84 11.01 18.21
C GLU A 152 8.84 10.00 18.82
N ASP A 153 7.79 9.54 18.14
CA ASP A 153 6.68 8.83 18.82
C ASP A 153 6.84 7.30 19.07
N TRP A 154 8.01 6.70 18.82
CA TRP A 154 8.23 5.29 19.18
C TRP A 154 8.86 5.09 20.57
N ALA A 155 9.41 6.14 21.18
CA ALA A 155 10.04 6.03 22.50
C ALA A 155 9.04 6.02 23.67
N GLU A 156 7.79 6.47 23.47
CA GLU A 156 6.80 6.58 24.54
C GLU A 156 5.83 5.38 24.65
N ARG A 157 5.84 4.46 23.67
CA ARG A 157 5.00 3.25 23.73
C ARG A 157 5.68 2.02 24.34
N GLU A 158 7.00 2.01 24.48
CA GLU A 158 7.71 0.94 25.22
C GLU A 158 8.03 1.33 26.68
N SER A 159 7.76 2.57 27.10
CA SER A 159 7.92 3.01 28.49
C SER A 159 6.66 2.85 29.36
N SER A 160 5.53 2.38 28.79
CA SER A 160 4.27 2.16 29.52
C SER A 160 3.93 0.70 29.83
N GLU A 161 4.75 -0.28 29.41
CA GLU A 161 4.59 -1.71 29.77
C GLU A 161 5.82 -2.28 30.52
N GLY A 162 6.50 -1.43 31.28
CA GLY A 162 7.75 -1.80 31.96
C GLY A 162 7.91 -1.20 33.35
N GLN A 163 6.90 -1.29 34.22
CA GLN A 163 7.11 -1.11 35.66
C GLN A 163 6.51 -2.26 36.45
N ASN A 164 7.42 -3.12 36.92
CA ASN A 164 7.21 -4.04 38.03
C ASN A 164 6.71 -3.25 39.25
N HIS A 165 5.49 -3.54 39.71
CA HIS A 165 5.12 -3.32 41.10
C HIS A 165 4.66 -4.64 41.72
N THR A 166 5.32 -4.95 42.84
CA THR A 166 5.10 -6.06 43.75
C THR A 166 3.68 -6.03 44.37
N PRO A 167 3.20 -7.16 44.89
CA PRO A 167 1.83 -7.30 45.34
C PRO A 167 1.69 -6.81 46.79
N GLU A 168 0.97 -5.71 47.04
CA GLU A 168 0.41 -5.44 48.37
C GLU A 168 -0.71 -4.36 48.32
N GLN A 169 -1.86 -4.77 48.88
CA GLN A 169 -2.81 -3.95 49.66
C GLN A 169 -3.86 -3.06 48.94
N CYS A 170 -5.05 -3.65 48.80
CA CYS A 170 -6.29 -3.27 49.52
C CYS A 170 -6.58 -1.79 49.86
N VAL A 171 -7.79 -1.38 49.45
CA VAL A 171 -8.80 -0.61 50.22
C VAL A 171 -8.93 0.91 49.94
N ASN A 172 -10.11 1.23 49.39
CA ASN A 172 -10.99 2.36 49.66
C ASN A 172 -10.86 3.74 48.96
N SER A 173 -11.96 4.04 48.25
CA SER A 173 -12.88 5.15 48.52
C SER A 173 -12.72 6.49 47.79
N ARG A 174 -13.74 6.73 46.94
CA ARG A 174 -14.64 7.91 46.90
C ARG A 174 -14.08 9.27 46.47
N ASN A 175 -14.79 9.82 45.47
CA ASN A 175 -15.29 11.19 45.35
C ASN A 175 -14.36 12.34 45.81
N LEU A 176 -13.80 13.07 44.86
CA LEU A 176 -14.32 14.36 44.36
C LEU A 176 -13.42 14.86 43.22
#